data_AF-A0A3L7WKC8-F1
#
_entry.id   AF-A0A3L7WKC8-F1
#
_cell.length_a   1.000
_cell.length_b   1.000
_cell.length_c   1.000
_cell.angle_alpha   90.00
_cell.angle_beta   90.00
_cell.angle_gamma   90.00
#
_symmetry.space_group_name_H-M   'P 1'
#
loop_
_entity.id
_entity.type
_entity.pdbx_description
1 polymer ?
#
loop_
_entity_poly.entity_id
_entity_poly.type
_entity_poly.pdbx_seq_one_letter_code
_entity_poly.pdbx_strand_id
1 'polypeptide(L)'
;MRRWKPFPSAGRWLALALALVFSGGSLFFGWLCAQRFSGSPVNWSIDLDFFLRFLGFLLMLFLAGTSWMRFLRVVTLWYGLDRNVVYIGSLGNQEMVPLEDILRLDFGVRVDGLPVPIIQGIGCYWGTGVSNDSAAVMVRSTIPPSRCIFIVTHHGTYAISPEEIELFVQELEQRRHLGATKQHAIEVIHGPWFNTPFWNDVSSIYLLVLALVVNIIAVGLLAWYYPVLPAEVEMRFDAVGGVSELRARHQVFFLPLAAFGVTLVNLFGALVFFRYEKLVARMLQGASVVVQILFCVAVIMIVGA
;
A
#
# COMPACT_ATOMS: atom_id res chain seq x y z
N MET A 1 2.03 15.77 28.96
CA MET A 1 2.44 14.63 28.11
C MET A 1 3.93 14.70 27.74
N ARG A 2 4.73 13.73 28.18
CA ARG A 2 6.15 13.59 27.80
C ARG A 2 6.24 12.66 26.57
N ARG A 3 7.07 13.01 25.60
CA ARG A 3 7.30 12.19 24.38
C ARG A 3 8.65 11.50 24.45
N TRP A 4 8.67 10.23 24.08
CA TRP A 4 9.81 9.35 24.00
C TRP A 4 10.05 8.99 22.53
N LYS A 5 11.31 9.07 22.12
CA LYS A 5 11.72 8.61 20.80
C LYS A 5 11.85 7.09 20.81
N PRO A 6 11.68 6.44 19.64
CA PRO A 6 11.97 5.03 19.52
C PRO A 6 13.48 4.79 19.54
N PHE A 7 13.85 3.59 19.96
CA PHE A 7 15.24 3.14 19.99
C PHE A 7 15.92 3.32 18.62
N PRO A 8 17.13 3.89 18.55
CA PRO A 8 17.83 4.09 17.29
C PRO A 8 18.18 2.75 16.64
N SER A 9 17.71 2.51 15.42
CA SER A 9 17.99 1.28 14.67
C SER A 9 18.68 1.56 13.34
N ALA A 10 19.55 0.64 12.89
CA ALA A 10 20.14 0.70 11.56
C ALA A 10 19.09 0.57 10.45
N GLY A 11 17.94 -0.07 10.76
CA GLY A 11 16.82 -0.25 9.84
C GLY A 11 16.31 1.06 9.23
N ARG A 12 16.35 2.17 9.98
CA ARG A 12 15.95 3.49 9.47
C ARG A 12 16.82 3.96 8.30
N TRP A 13 18.13 3.71 8.37
CA TRP A 13 19.09 4.09 7.35
C TRP A 13 18.99 3.17 6.13
N LEU A 14 18.74 1.88 6.36
CA LEU A 14 18.45 0.94 5.28
C LEU A 14 17.19 1.34 4.51
N ALA A 15 16.11 1.73 5.20
CA ALA A 15 14.88 2.22 4.56
C ALA A 15 15.13 3.50 3.74
N LEU A 16 15.94 4.44 4.26
CA LEU A 16 16.35 5.64 3.53
C LEU A 16 17.15 5.31 2.28
N ALA A 17 18.17 4.45 2.41
CA ALA A 17 19.03 4.05 1.29
C ALA A 17 18.22 3.38 0.18
N LEU A 18 17.32 2.45 0.53
CA LEU A 18 16.41 1.83 -0.43
C LEU A 18 15.47 2.85 -1.09
N ALA A 19 14.90 3.78 -0.32
CA ALA A 19 14.03 4.81 -0.88
C ALA A 19 14.78 5.71 -1.90
N LEU A 20 16.03 6.08 -1.60
CA LEU A 20 16.86 6.86 -2.52
C LEU A 20 17.24 6.06 -3.77
N VAL A 21 17.65 4.80 -3.62
CA VAL A 21 17.99 3.91 -4.75
C VAL A 21 16.79 3.71 -5.67
N PHE A 22 15.62 3.40 -5.13
CA PHE A 22 14.42 3.19 -5.95
C PHE A 22 13.91 4.50 -6.56
N SER A 23 14.07 5.64 -5.89
CA SER A 23 13.76 6.95 -6.49
C SER A 23 14.73 7.28 -7.63
N GLY A 24 16.02 6.97 -7.49
CA GLY A 24 16.99 7.10 -8.58
C GLY A 24 16.64 6.17 -9.75
N GLY A 25 16.25 4.93 -9.46
CA GLY A 25 15.76 3.97 -10.45
C GLY A 25 14.52 4.47 -11.19
N SER A 26 13.52 5.02 -10.49
CA SER A 26 12.31 5.55 -11.12
C SER A 26 12.63 6.76 -12.01
N LEU A 27 13.51 7.67 -11.59
CA LEU A 27 13.98 8.77 -12.43
C LEU A 27 14.72 8.26 -13.68
N PHE A 28 15.58 7.25 -13.53
CA PHE A 28 16.32 6.67 -14.64
C PHE A 28 15.41 6.02 -15.68
N PHE A 29 14.51 5.11 -15.26
CA PHE A 29 13.57 4.47 -16.18
C PHE A 29 12.57 5.47 -16.76
N GLY A 30 12.11 6.44 -15.97
CA GLY A 30 11.24 7.52 -16.45
C GLY A 30 11.90 8.38 -17.53
N TRP A 31 13.18 8.70 -17.36
CA TRP A 31 13.97 9.41 -18.37
C TRP A 31 14.16 8.59 -19.66
N LEU A 32 14.46 7.29 -19.55
CA LEU A 32 14.54 6.38 -20.71
C LEU A 32 13.21 6.32 -21.49
N CYS A 33 12.08 6.28 -20.79
CA CYS A 33 10.75 6.32 -21.41
C CYS A 33 10.48 7.68 -22.06
N ALA A 34 10.81 8.79 -21.40
CA ALA A 34 10.55 10.14 -21.90
C ALA A 34 11.27 10.44 -23.23
N GLN A 35 12.47 9.88 -23.45
CA GLN A 35 13.18 10.04 -24.73
C GLN A 35 12.41 9.48 -25.93
N ARG A 36 11.60 8.43 -25.73
CA ARG A 36 10.82 7.76 -26.78
C ARG A 36 9.55 8.53 -27.16
N PHE A 37 9.14 9.52 -26.35
CA PHE A 37 7.95 10.34 -26.57
C PHE A 37 8.24 11.70 -27.23
N SER A 38 9.41 11.87 -27.85
CA SER A 38 9.74 13.12 -28.56
C SER A 38 9.00 13.23 -29.91
N GLY A 39 8.32 14.35 -30.14
CA GLY A 39 7.60 14.64 -31.40
C GLY A 39 6.10 14.30 -31.39
N SER A 40 5.50 14.23 -32.59
CA SER A 40 4.07 13.92 -32.76
C SER A 40 3.74 12.48 -32.35
N PRO A 41 2.56 12.19 -31.76
CA PRO A 41 2.15 10.84 -31.36
C PRO A 41 2.23 9.77 -32.45
N VAL A 42 2.12 10.18 -33.71
CA VAL A 42 2.27 9.29 -34.87
C VAL A 42 3.68 8.69 -34.95
N ASN A 43 4.69 9.40 -34.46
CA ASN A 43 6.10 9.02 -34.50
C ASN A 43 6.56 8.29 -33.23
N TRP A 44 5.68 8.06 -32.26
CA TRP A 44 6.05 7.34 -31.05
C TRP A 44 6.46 5.90 -31.37
N SER A 45 7.67 5.53 -30.99
CA SER A 45 8.19 4.16 -31.11
C SER A 45 7.69 3.34 -29.92
N ILE A 46 6.48 2.80 -30.02
CA ILE A 46 5.95 1.89 -29.00
C ILE A 46 6.31 0.46 -29.42
N ASP A 47 7.16 -0.18 -28.65
CA ASP A 47 7.59 -1.56 -28.82
C ASP A 47 7.57 -2.28 -27.47
N LEU A 48 7.86 -3.59 -27.49
CA LEU A 48 7.94 -4.38 -26.27
C LEU A 48 9.03 -3.88 -25.31
N ASP A 49 10.18 -3.44 -25.83
CA ASP A 49 11.28 -2.90 -25.02
C ASP A 49 10.83 -1.67 -24.23
N PHE A 50 10.14 -0.74 -24.88
CA PHE A 50 9.53 0.42 -24.26
C PHE A 50 8.53 0.00 -23.17
N PHE A 51 7.63 -0.95 -23.48
CA PHE A 51 6.64 -1.44 -22.51
C PHE A 51 7.30 -2.06 -21.27
N LEU A 52 8.33 -2.88 -21.44
CA LEU A 52 9.07 -3.49 -20.31
C LEU A 52 9.80 -2.44 -19.47
N ARG A 53 10.41 -1.43 -20.11
CA ARG A 53 11.03 -0.29 -19.40
C ARG A 53 9.99 0.52 -18.63
N PHE A 54 8.81 0.72 -19.21
CA PHE A 54 7.71 1.40 -18.55
C PHE A 54 7.18 0.60 -17.35
N LEU A 55 7.08 -0.73 -17.47
CA LEU A 55 6.75 -1.59 -16.33
C LEU A 55 7.83 -1.52 -15.24
N GLY A 56 9.11 -1.49 -15.62
CA GLY A 56 10.24 -1.25 -14.73
C GLY A 56 10.15 0.09 -14.01
N PHE A 57 9.77 1.16 -14.71
CA PHE A 57 9.50 2.48 -14.14
C PHE A 57 8.40 2.41 -13.06
N LEU A 58 7.25 1.79 -13.38
CA LEU A 58 6.13 1.66 -12.44
C LEU A 58 6.52 0.83 -11.21
N LEU A 59 7.27 -0.26 -11.41
CA LEU A 59 7.78 -1.08 -10.31
C LEU A 59 8.73 -0.28 -9.40
N MET A 60 9.68 0.46 -9.98
CA MET A 60 10.60 1.31 -9.21
C MET A 60 9.86 2.41 -8.46
N LEU A 61 8.85 3.03 -9.07
CA LEU A 61 8.00 4.03 -8.41
C LEU A 61 7.24 3.44 -7.22
N PHE A 62 6.68 2.24 -7.38
CA PHE A 62 6.01 1.51 -6.30
C PHE A 62 6.99 1.15 -5.16
N LEU A 63 8.17 0.60 -5.49
CA LEU A 63 9.20 0.28 -4.50
C LEU A 63 9.72 1.53 -3.78
N ALA A 64 9.88 2.65 -4.48
CA ALA A 64 10.24 3.93 -3.90
C ALA A 64 9.17 4.39 -2.91
N GLY A 65 7.90 4.41 -3.33
CA GLY A 65 6.78 4.81 -2.48
C GLY A 65 6.65 3.96 -1.21
N THR A 66 6.76 2.63 -1.34
CA THR A 66 6.71 1.73 -0.17
C THR A 66 7.91 1.92 0.77
N SER A 67 9.11 2.16 0.24
CA SER A 67 10.30 2.42 1.05
C SER A 67 10.22 3.78 1.75
N TRP A 68 9.69 4.80 1.07
CA TRP A 68 9.43 6.11 1.66
C TRP A 68 8.38 6.07 2.76
N MET A 69 7.30 5.34 2.54
CA MET A 69 6.30 5.09 3.57
C MET A 69 6.92 4.51 4.84
N ARG A 70 7.85 3.54 4.72
CA ARG A 70 8.53 2.93 5.87
C ARG A 70 9.49 3.89 6.56
N PHE A 71 10.29 4.62 5.80
CA PHE A 71 11.19 5.63 6.36
C PHE A 71 10.40 6.69 7.14
N LEU A 72 9.34 7.23 6.55
CA LEU A 72 8.49 8.23 7.19
C LEU A 72 7.80 7.66 8.44
N ARG A 73 7.31 6.42 8.41
CA ARG A 73 6.73 5.76 9.59
C ARG A 73 7.70 5.71 10.77
N VAL A 74 8.98 5.43 10.52
CA VAL A 74 10.01 5.36 11.57
C VAL A 74 10.39 6.73 12.08
N VAL A 75 10.61 7.70 11.19
CA VAL A 75 10.98 9.07 11.57
C VAL A 75 9.87 9.77 12.35
N THR A 76 8.62 9.41 12.07
CA THR A 76 7.44 9.93 12.76
C THR A 76 6.95 9.04 13.90
N LEU A 77 7.64 7.93 14.21
CA LEU A 77 7.29 7.07 15.33
C LEU A 77 7.66 7.75 16.64
N TRP A 78 6.73 7.81 17.58
CA TRP A 78 6.98 8.32 18.93
C TRP A 78 6.04 7.64 19.92
N TYR A 79 6.47 7.60 21.18
CA TYR A 79 5.66 7.10 22.29
C TYR A 79 5.39 8.24 23.26
N GLY A 80 4.16 8.43 23.67
CA GLY A 80 3.77 9.47 24.59
C GLY A 80 3.23 8.87 25.86
N LEU A 81 3.59 9.45 27.00
CA LEU A 81 3.00 9.08 28.27
C LEU A 81 2.27 10.30 28.81
N ASP A 82 0.97 10.15 29.08
CA ASP A 82 0.16 11.13 29.80
C ASP A 82 -0.37 10.56 31.13
N ARG A 83 -1.22 11.30 31.84
CA ARG A 83 -1.69 10.87 33.18
C ARG A 83 -2.50 9.57 33.15
N ASN A 84 -3.30 9.37 32.09
CA ASN A 84 -4.22 8.24 32.00
C ASN A 84 -4.00 7.37 30.75
N VAL A 85 -3.16 7.79 29.80
CA VAL A 85 -3.02 7.11 28.49
C VAL A 85 -1.55 7.01 28.08
N VAL A 86 -1.18 5.85 27.51
CA VAL A 86 -0.01 5.65 26.68
C VAL A 86 -0.40 5.87 25.23
N TYR A 87 0.28 6.80 24.56
CA TYR A 87 0.08 7.11 23.16
C TYR A 87 1.15 6.44 22.31
N ILE A 88 0.75 5.78 21.24
CA ILE A 88 1.65 5.23 20.23
C ILE A 88 1.33 5.93 18.92
N GLY A 89 2.23 6.81 18.47
CA GLY A 89 2.00 7.64 17.28
C GLY A 89 2.93 7.26 16.14
N SER A 90 2.41 7.12 14.92
CA SER A 90 3.21 6.98 13.70
C SER A 90 2.42 7.46 12.47
N LEU A 91 3.05 8.28 11.63
CA LEU A 91 2.49 8.76 10.36
C LEU A 91 1.06 9.32 10.46
N GLY A 92 0.78 10.08 11.53
CA GLY A 92 -0.54 10.66 11.77
C GLY A 92 -1.58 9.73 12.42
N ASN A 93 -1.31 8.42 12.51
CA ASN A 93 -2.10 7.50 13.31
C ASN A 93 -1.68 7.58 14.78
N GLN A 94 -2.65 7.49 15.68
CA GLN A 94 -2.42 7.49 17.13
C GLN A 94 -3.24 6.38 17.77
N GLU A 95 -2.55 5.49 18.47
CA GLU A 95 -3.17 4.42 19.26
C GLU A 95 -3.13 4.85 20.73
N MET A 96 -4.29 4.87 21.40
CA MET A 96 -4.42 5.25 22.80
C MET A 96 -4.65 4.01 23.64
N VAL A 97 -3.72 3.74 24.56
CA VAL A 97 -3.78 2.62 25.50
C VAL A 97 -3.99 3.19 26.91
N PRO A 98 -5.19 3.07 27.50
CA PRO A 98 -5.50 3.52 28.85
C PRO A 98 -4.60 2.84 29.89
N LEU A 99 -4.08 3.60 30.85
CA LEU A 99 -3.21 3.10 31.91
C LEU A 99 -3.92 2.11 32.84
N GLU A 100 -5.24 2.27 33.01
CA GLU A 100 -6.09 1.40 33.82
C GLU A 100 -6.27 0.01 33.21
N ASP A 101 -6.22 -0.10 31.88
CA ASP A 101 -6.35 -1.36 31.16
C ASP A 101 -5.04 -2.15 31.11
N ILE A 102 -3.92 -1.54 31.52
CA ILE A 102 -2.61 -2.20 31.55
C ILE A 102 -2.60 -3.18 32.72
N LEU A 103 -2.57 -4.46 32.38
CA LEU A 103 -2.49 -5.57 33.34
C LEU A 103 -1.06 -5.72 33.86
N ARG A 104 -0.12 -5.86 32.91
CA ARG A 104 1.29 -6.10 33.21
C ARG A 104 2.18 -5.66 32.05
N LEU A 105 3.48 -5.59 32.34
CA LEU A 105 4.53 -5.35 31.37
C LEU A 105 5.36 -6.62 31.23
N ASP A 106 5.46 -7.14 30.02
CA ASP A 106 6.26 -8.32 29.71
C ASP A 106 7.49 -7.91 28.85
N PHE A 107 8.56 -8.70 28.93
CA PHE A 107 9.80 -8.49 28.17
C PHE A 107 10.22 -9.78 27.50
N GLY A 108 10.88 -9.68 26.34
CA GLY A 108 11.46 -10.86 25.68
C GLY A 108 10.45 -11.81 25.04
N VAL A 109 9.19 -11.39 24.89
CA VAL A 109 8.14 -12.20 24.28
C VAL A 109 8.48 -12.44 22.80
N ARG A 110 8.38 -13.70 22.37
CA ARG A 110 8.49 -14.06 20.95
C ARG A 110 7.16 -13.79 20.27
N VAL A 111 7.23 -13.16 19.11
CA VAL A 111 6.06 -12.85 18.29
C VAL A 111 6.24 -13.52 16.95
N ASP A 112 5.35 -14.45 16.65
CA ASP A 112 5.28 -15.16 15.38
C ASP A 112 4.17 -14.60 14.51
N GLY A 113 4.16 -14.95 13.23
CA GLY A 113 3.10 -14.56 12.29
C GLY A 113 3.09 -13.08 11.91
N LEU A 114 4.21 -12.35 12.07
CA LEU A 114 4.32 -10.99 11.55
C LEU A 114 4.18 -10.95 10.02
N PRO A 115 3.55 -9.90 9.47
CA PRO A 115 3.31 -9.81 8.03
C PRO A 115 4.64 -9.69 7.28
N VAL A 116 4.80 -10.52 6.24
CA VAL A 116 5.94 -10.53 5.31
C VAL A 116 7.31 -10.47 6.04
N PRO A 117 7.77 -11.56 6.65
CA PRO A 117 8.94 -11.56 7.54
C PRO A 117 10.23 -11.01 6.92
N ILE A 118 10.44 -11.21 5.62
CA ILE A 118 11.66 -10.82 4.88
C ILE A 118 11.89 -9.30 4.91
N ILE A 119 10.81 -8.52 5.03
CA ILE A 119 10.86 -7.06 4.96
C ILE A 119 10.73 -6.39 6.34
N GLN A 120 10.52 -7.18 7.40
CA GLN A 120 10.49 -6.70 8.78
C GLN A 120 11.87 -6.19 9.19
N GLY A 121 11.92 -5.09 9.94
CA GLY A 121 13.18 -4.46 10.34
C GLY A 121 13.81 -3.52 9.30
N ILE A 122 13.30 -3.49 8.06
CA ILE A 122 13.58 -2.40 7.12
C ILE A 122 12.75 -1.19 7.56
N GLY A 123 13.37 -0.32 8.34
CA GLY A 123 12.73 0.80 9.01
C GLY A 123 12.20 0.41 10.39
N CYS A 124 11.03 -0.22 10.44
CA CYS A 124 10.35 -0.63 11.67
C CYS A 124 9.79 -2.05 11.57
N TYR A 125 9.54 -2.65 12.72
CA TYR A 125 8.67 -3.82 12.87
C TYR A 125 7.23 -3.35 13.04
N TRP A 126 6.32 -3.93 12.26
CA TRP A 126 4.93 -3.50 12.20
C TRP A 126 3.96 -4.66 11.94
N GLY A 127 2.70 -4.41 12.27
CA GLY A 127 1.59 -5.33 12.03
C GLY A 127 1.08 -6.01 13.30
N THR A 128 0.28 -7.04 13.10
CA THR A 128 -0.23 -7.91 14.16
C THR A 128 0.40 -9.28 14.02
N GLY A 129 0.99 -9.78 15.10
CA GLY A 129 1.47 -11.15 15.22
C GLY A 129 0.79 -11.84 16.39
N VAL A 130 1.29 -13.02 16.73
CA VAL A 130 0.77 -13.86 17.81
C VAL A 130 1.89 -14.16 18.78
N SER A 131 1.63 -14.00 20.08
CA SER A 131 2.53 -14.39 21.17
C SER A 131 2.52 -15.91 21.38
N ASN A 132 3.49 -16.44 22.11
CA ASN A 132 3.51 -17.85 22.56
C ASN A 132 2.18 -18.29 23.21
N ASP A 133 1.50 -17.39 23.91
CA ASP A 133 0.22 -17.65 24.58
C ASP A 133 -1.00 -17.50 23.64
N SER A 134 -0.78 -17.49 22.33
CA SER A 134 -1.82 -17.26 21.30
C SER A 134 -2.53 -15.90 21.38
N ALA A 135 -2.02 -14.96 22.17
CA ALA A 135 -2.54 -13.60 22.27
C ALA A 135 -2.10 -12.75 21.06
N ALA A 136 -3.03 -11.97 20.50
CA ALA A 136 -2.71 -11.03 19.42
C ALA A 136 -1.80 -9.90 19.94
N VAL A 137 -0.66 -9.72 19.25
CA VAL A 137 0.32 -8.69 19.56
C VAL A 137 0.41 -7.69 18.42
N MET A 138 0.10 -6.43 18.69
CA MET A 138 0.34 -5.35 17.75
C MET A 138 1.74 -4.77 17.94
N VAL A 139 2.58 -4.90 16.92
CA VAL A 139 3.99 -4.47 16.97
C VAL A 139 4.13 -3.08 16.37
N ARG A 140 4.77 -2.17 17.13
CA ARG A 140 5.10 -0.80 16.75
C ARG A 140 6.49 -0.46 17.30
N SER A 141 7.53 -1.05 16.71
CA SER A 141 8.89 -0.95 17.23
C SER A 141 9.96 -0.75 16.15
N THR A 142 11.12 -0.24 16.53
CA THR A 142 12.30 -0.10 15.66
C THR A 142 13.32 -1.23 15.84
N ILE A 143 13.16 -2.03 16.89
CA ILE A 143 13.98 -3.20 17.23
C ILE A 143 13.13 -4.47 17.18
N PRO A 144 13.75 -5.67 17.07
CA PRO A 144 13.03 -6.93 17.04
C PRO A 144 12.09 -7.10 18.24
N PRO A 145 10.93 -7.76 18.09
CA PRO A 145 9.97 -7.96 19.18
C PRO A 145 10.59 -8.58 20.44
N SER A 146 11.56 -9.48 20.30
CA SER A 146 12.28 -10.10 21.43
C SER A 146 13.08 -9.13 22.30
N ARG A 147 13.26 -7.87 21.89
CA ARG A 147 13.91 -6.81 22.67
C ARG A 147 12.97 -5.66 23.04
N CYS A 148 11.69 -5.79 22.69
CA CYS A 148 10.67 -4.79 22.97
C CYS A 148 10.09 -4.96 24.38
N ILE A 149 9.42 -3.92 24.84
CA ILE A 149 8.52 -3.99 25.98
C ILE A 149 7.10 -4.27 25.48
N PHE A 150 6.39 -5.14 26.18
CA PHE A 150 5.04 -5.56 25.84
C PHE A 150 4.08 -5.00 26.88
N ILE A 151 3.18 -4.13 26.43
CA ILE A 151 2.08 -3.61 27.25
C ILE A 151 0.90 -4.55 27.06
N VAL A 152 0.62 -5.38 28.07
CA VAL A 152 -0.49 -6.33 28.05
C VAL A 152 -1.74 -5.64 28.59
N THR A 153 -2.81 -5.63 27.82
CA THR A 153 -4.12 -5.09 28.20
C THR A 153 -5.21 -6.12 28.07
N HIS A 154 -6.40 -5.83 28.62
CA HIS A 154 -7.59 -6.68 28.46
C HIS A 154 -7.99 -6.91 26.98
N HIS A 155 -7.66 -5.98 26.09
CA HIS A 155 -8.11 -6.00 24.70
C HIS A 155 -7.00 -6.37 23.69
N GLY A 156 -5.77 -6.56 24.16
CA GLY A 156 -4.64 -6.94 23.31
C GLY A 156 -3.29 -6.55 23.89
N THR A 157 -2.23 -6.94 23.19
CA THR A 157 -0.85 -6.68 23.61
C THR A 157 -0.15 -5.76 22.62
N TYR A 158 0.57 -4.75 23.12
CA TYR A 158 1.30 -3.80 22.29
C TYR A 158 2.80 -3.93 22.51
N ALA A 159 3.57 -4.18 21.45
CA ALA A 159 5.03 -4.22 21.52
C ALA A 159 5.61 -2.86 21.09
N ILE A 160 6.31 -2.18 21.99
CA ILE A 160 6.94 -0.87 21.75
C ILE A 160 8.42 -0.90 22.12
N SER A 161 9.18 0.07 21.60
CA SER A 161 10.63 0.17 21.83
C SER A 161 11.08 1.61 22.08
N PRO A 162 10.73 2.21 23.23
CA PRO A 162 11.26 3.51 23.61
C PRO A 162 12.79 3.47 23.74
N GLU A 163 13.46 4.61 23.51
CA GLU A 163 14.92 4.74 23.55
C GLU A 163 15.49 4.46 24.95
N GLU A 164 14.83 4.96 25.99
CA GLU A 164 15.19 4.78 27.40
C GLU A 164 14.10 3.92 28.08
N ILE A 165 14.23 2.60 27.95
CA ILE A 165 13.20 1.65 28.39
C ILE A 165 12.96 1.74 29.90
N GLU A 166 14.03 1.77 30.69
CA GLU A 166 13.96 1.75 32.15
C GLU A 166 13.26 3.00 32.69
N LEU A 167 13.60 4.18 32.14
CA LEU A 167 12.99 5.45 32.54
C LEU A 167 11.52 5.53 32.09
N PHE A 168 11.20 4.99 30.91
CA PHE A 168 9.81 4.88 30.46
C PHE A 168 8.97 4.02 31.43
N VAL A 169 9.48 2.84 31.82
CA VAL A 169 8.80 1.92 32.73
C VAL A 169 8.64 2.54 34.12
N GLN A 170 9.67 3.18 34.65
CA GLN A 170 9.61 3.87 35.94
C GLN A 170 8.53 4.97 35.94
N GLU A 171 8.48 5.78 34.90
CA GLU A 171 7.49 6.86 34.78
C GLU A 171 6.06 6.31 34.58
N LEU A 172 5.92 5.18 33.87
CA LEU A 172 4.66 4.47 33.72
C LEU A 172 4.15 3.94 35.06
N GLU A 173 4.97 3.20 35.80
CA GLU A 173 4.59 2.62 37.10
C GLU A 173 4.30 3.72 38.13
N GLN A 174 5.10 4.78 38.17
CA GLN A 174 4.84 5.93 39.04
C GLN A 174 3.44 6.53 38.77
N ARG A 175 3.04 6.63 37.50
CA ARG A 175 1.72 7.17 37.13
C ARG A 175 0.59 6.19 37.39
N ARG A 176 0.82 4.88 37.21
CA ARG A 176 -0.15 3.83 37.59
C ARG A 176 -0.45 3.88 39.09
N HIS A 177 0.57 4.08 39.93
CA HIS A 177 0.41 4.22 41.38
C HIS A 177 -0.38 5.47 41.80
N LEU A 178 -0.36 6.55 41.01
CA LEU A 178 -1.13 7.76 41.28
C LEU A 178 -2.65 7.60 41.01
N GLY A 179 -3.06 6.50 40.39
CA GLY A 179 -4.45 6.18 40.05
C GLY A 179 -4.99 6.99 38.88
N ALA A 180 -5.79 6.33 38.02
CA ALA A 180 -6.47 6.99 36.93
C ALA A 180 -7.51 7.98 37.48
N THR A 181 -7.53 9.21 36.97
CA THR A 181 -8.52 10.23 37.37
C THR A 181 -9.74 10.28 36.44
N LYS A 182 -9.64 9.65 35.27
CA LYS A 182 -10.72 9.53 34.28
C LYS A 182 -10.57 8.19 33.57
N GLN A 183 -11.70 7.50 33.40
CA GLN A 183 -11.76 6.30 32.58
C GLN A 183 -11.67 6.69 31.10
N HIS A 184 -10.78 6.06 30.36
CA HIS A 184 -10.64 6.26 28.91
C HIS A 184 -10.84 4.92 28.22
N ALA A 185 -11.68 4.86 27.20
CA ALA A 185 -11.78 3.66 26.36
C ALA A 185 -10.53 3.56 25.46
N ILE A 186 -10.09 2.33 25.16
CA ILE A 186 -9.09 2.09 24.12
C ILE A 186 -9.64 2.63 22.79
N GLU A 187 -8.94 3.61 22.23
CA GLU A 187 -9.31 4.22 20.96
C GLU A 187 -8.11 4.27 20.03
N VAL A 188 -8.28 3.74 18.82
CA VAL A 188 -7.28 3.86 17.76
C VAL A 188 -7.73 4.98 16.83
N ILE A 189 -7.20 6.18 17.01
CA ILE A 189 -7.49 7.31 16.14
C ILE A 189 -6.69 7.13 14.84
N HIS A 190 -7.40 6.73 13.79
CA HIS A 190 -6.83 6.58 12.45
C HIS A 190 -6.79 7.95 11.76
N GLY A 191 -5.68 8.25 11.08
CA GLY A 191 -5.62 9.41 10.20
C GLY A 191 -6.61 9.28 9.03
N PRO A 192 -7.14 10.39 8.50
CA PRO A 192 -8.22 10.39 7.50
C PRO A 192 -7.86 9.69 6.18
N TRP A 193 -6.56 9.58 5.86
CA TRP A 193 -6.06 9.07 4.57
C TRP A 193 -5.85 7.56 4.52
N PHE A 194 -5.81 6.86 5.66
CA PHE A 194 -5.49 5.42 5.75
C PHE A 194 -6.66 4.55 6.21
N ASN A 195 -7.84 5.14 6.38
CA ASN A 195 -8.99 4.46 6.93
C ASN A 195 -9.95 3.95 5.84
N THR A 196 -9.58 2.90 5.12
CA THR A 196 -10.56 2.16 4.32
C THR A 196 -10.43 0.66 4.59
N PRO A 197 -11.40 0.06 5.32
CA PRO A 197 -11.56 -1.40 5.47
C PRO A 197 -11.46 -2.16 4.15
N PHE A 198 -11.72 -1.48 3.02
CA PHE A 198 -11.47 -1.95 1.66
C PHE A 198 -10.08 -2.58 1.47
N TRP A 199 -9.01 -1.94 1.96
CA TRP A 199 -7.64 -2.43 1.75
C TRP A 199 -7.30 -3.68 2.57
N ASN A 200 -8.19 -4.12 3.45
CA ASN A 200 -8.06 -5.36 4.21
C ASN A 200 -8.96 -6.47 3.65
N ASP A 201 -9.82 -6.19 2.66
CA ASP A 201 -10.71 -7.18 2.06
C ASP A 201 -10.02 -7.91 0.92
N VAL A 202 -9.59 -9.15 1.19
CA VAL A 202 -8.85 -9.99 0.23
C VAL A 202 -9.58 -10.13 -1.10
N SER A 203 -10.90 -10.29 -1.08
CA SER A 203 -11.71 -10.40 -2.30
C SER A 203 -11.66 -9.14 -3.17
N SER A 204 -11.83 -7.96 -2.57
CA SER A 204 -11.76 -6.69 -3.29
C SER A 204 -10.36 -6.44 -3.86
N ILE A 205 -9.31 -6.77 -3.10
CA ILE A 205 -7.92 -6.67 -3.57
C ILE A 205 -7.67 -7.63 -4.73
N TYR A 206 -8.12 -8.88 -4.62
CA TYR A 206 -7.92 -9.89 -5.66
C TYR A 206 -8.58 -9.47 -6.99
N LEU A 207 -9.83 -8.98 -6.93
CA LEU A 207 -10.55 -8.51 -8.12
C LEU A 207 -9.86 -7.28 -8.75
N LEU A 208 -9.39 -6.33 -7.93
CA LEU A 208 -8.65 -5.18 -8.42
C LEU A 208 -7.33 -5.60 -9.09
N VAL A 209 -6.57 -6.48 -8.45
CA VAL A 209 -5.31 -7.02 -9.00
C VAL A 209 -5.58 -7.76 -10.31
N LEU A 210 -6.60 -8.61 -10.36
CA LEU A 210 -6.98 -9.34 -11.57
C LEU A 210 -7.32 -8.38 -12.72
N ALA A 211 -8.12 -7.35 -12.47
CA ALA A 211 -8.46 -6.33 -13.46
C ALA A 211 -7.21 -5.61 -13.99
N LEU A 212 -6.28 -5.24 -13.11
CA LEU A 212 -5.02 -4.58 -13.49
C LEU A 212 -4.09 -5.52 -14.28
N VAL A 213 -4.00 -6.80 -13.90
CA VAL A 213 -3.19 -7.79 -14.63
C VAL A 213 -3.71 -7.98 -16.05
N VAL A 214 -5.03 -8.13 -16.23
CA VAL A 214 -5.64 -8.24 -17.57
C VAL A 214 -5.36 -7.00 -18.40
N ASN A 215 -5.43 -5.80 -17.80
CA ASN A 215 -5.10 -4.55 -18.48
C ASN A 215 -3.62 -4.51 -18.94
N ILE A 216 -2.70 -4.88 -18.05
CA ILE A 216 -1.26 -4.94 -18.34
C ILE A 216 -0.99 -5.92 -19.48
N ILE A 217 -1.66 -7.08 -19.49
CA ILE A 217 -1.55 -8.06 -20.59
C ILE A 217 -2.04 -7.44 -21.91
N ALA A 218 -3.20 -6.77 -21.92
CA ALA A 218 -3.74 -6.15 -23.13
C ALA A 218 -2.80 -5.07 -23.69
N VAL A 219 -2.25 -4.20 -22.83
CA VAL A 219 -1.27 -3.18 -23.25
C VAL A 219 0.02 -3.82 -23.74
N GLY A 220 0.51 -4.87 -23.06
CA GLY A 220 1.71 -5.59 -23.45
C GLY A 220 1.56 -6.29 -24.81
N LEU A 221 0.40 -6.87 -25.08
CA LEU A 221 0.08 -7.48 -26.36
C LEU A 221 0.04 -6.42 -27.46
N LEU A 222 -0.59 -5.27 -27.22
CA LEU A 222 -0.54 -4.16 -28.18
C LEU A 222 0.90 -3.70 -28.41
N ALA A 223 1.70 -3.50 -27.37
CA ALA A 223 3.08 -3.05 -27.51
C ALA A 223 3.96 -4.05 -28.29
N TRP A 224 3.67 -5.35 -28.19
CA TRP A 224 4.33 -6.39 -28.98
C TRP A 224 4.02 -6.26 -30.47
N TYR A 225 2.75 -6.07 -30.84
CA TYR A 225 2.31 -6.03 -32.23
C TYR A 225 2.36 -4.64 -32.87
N TYR A 226 2.44 -3.58 -32.08
CA TYR A 226 2.43 -2.20 -32.55
C TYR A 226 3.43 -1.87 -33.65
N PRO A 227 4.70 -2.36 -33.62
CA PRO A 227 5.67 -2.09 -34.69
C PRO A 227 5.25 -2.65 -36.05
N VAL A 228 4.43 -3.71 -36.06
CA VAL A 228 3.97 -4.42 -37.28
C VAL A 228 2.61 -3.91 -37.74
N LEU A 229 1.86 -3.19 -36.89
CA LEU A 229 0.56 -2.65 -37.26
C LEU A 229 0.68 -1.61 -38.39
N PRO A 230 -0.22 -1.67 -39.40
CA PRO A 230 -0.34 -0.64 -40.42
C PRO A 230 -0.56 0.75 -39.81
N ALA A 231 -0.23 1.82 -40.55
CA ALA A 231 -0.39 3.19 -40.06
C ALA A 231 -1.83 3.52 -39.66
N GLU A 232 -2.79 2.95 -40.39
CA GLU A 232 -4.22 3.03 -40.14
C GLU A 232 -4.77 1.63 -39.88
N VAL A 233 -5.54 1.50 -38.80
CA VAL A 233 -6.15 0.26 -38.37
C VAL A 233 -7.66 0.45 -38.44
N GLU A 234 -8.31 -0.56 -38.99
CA GLU A 234 -9.76 -0.68 -39.02
C GLU A 234 -10.30 -0.86 -37.60
N MET A 235 -10.96 0.17 -37.06
CA MET A 235 -11.58 0.11 -35.75
C MET A 235 -13.10 0.27 -35.86
N ARG A 236 -13.83 -0.68 -35.29
CA ARG A 236 -15.30 -0.66 -35.24
C ARG A 236 -15.75 -0.17 -33.86
N PHE A 237 -16.17 1.09 -33.79
CA PHE A 237 -16.68 1.71 -32.56
C PHE A 237 -18.20 1.84 -32.50
N ASP A 238 -18.92 1.47 -33.56
CA ASP A 238 -20.37 1.58 -33.61
C ASP A 238 -21.07 0.37 -32.97
N ALA A 239 -21.96 0.63 -32.01
CA ALA A 239 -22.81 -0.37 -31.35
C ALA A 239 -23.76 -1.08 -32.34
N VAL A 240 -23.99 -0.48 -33.51
CA VAL A 240 -24.84 -1.03 -34.58
C VAL A 240 -24.04 -1.89 -35.57
N GLY A 241 -22.71 -2.01 -35.39
CA GLY A 241 -21.86 -2.82 -36.26
C GLY A 241 -21.57 -2.20 -37.63
N GLY A 242 -21.69 -0.88 -37.74
CA GLY A 242 -21.44 -0.09 -38.95
C GLY A 242 -20.02 -0.21 -39.52
N VAL A 243 -19.80 0.48 -40.65
CA VAL A 243 -18.58 0.39 -41.47
C VAL A 243 -17.35 0.74 -40.61
N SER A 244 -16.30 -0.07 -40.76
CA SER A 244 -15.04 0.11 -40.06
C SER A 244 -14.44 1.48 -40.37
N GLU A 245 -14.14 2.28 -39.35
CA GLU A 245 -13.43 3.55 -39.55
C GLU A 245 -11.93 3.29 -39.52
N LEU A 246 -11.22 3.78 -40.56
CA LEU A 246 -9.77 3.80 -40.57
C LEU A 246 -9.29 4.85 -39.56
N ARG A 247 -8.54 4.41 -38.56
CA ARG A 247 -8.01 5.26 -37.50
C ARG A 247 -6.52 5.01 -37.32
N ALA A 248 -5.79 6.06 -36.95
CA ALA A 248 -4.36 5.94 -36.74
C ALA A 248 -4.05 4.90 -35.66
N ARG A 249 -3.05 4.04 -35.89
CA ARG A 249 -2.70 2.90 -35.02
C ARG A 249 -2.46 3.24 -33.55
N HIS A 250 -2.00 4.45 -33.23
CA HIS A 250 -1.81 4.88 -31.84
C HIS A 250 -3.12 4.93 -31.06
N GLN A 251 -4.25 5.10 -31.75
CA GLN A 251 -5.57 5.13 -31.12
C GLN A 251 -6.01 3.77 -30.57
N VAL A 252 -5.36 2.67 -30.97
CA VAL A 252 -5.69 1.33 -30.44
C VAL A 252 -5.43 1.26 -28.93
N PHE A 253 -4.49 2.06 -28.41
CA PHE A 253 -4.22 2.16 -26.96
C PHE A 253 -5.35 2.84 -26.17
N PHE A 254 -6.31 3.53 -26.82
CA PHE A 254 -7.48 4.05 -26.11
C PHE A 254 -8.36 2.94 -25.54
N LEU A 255 -8.35 1.74 -26.13
CA LEU A 255 -9.12 0.60 -25.64
C LEU A 255 -8.69 0.20 -24.21
N PRO A 256 -7.45 -0.25 -23.96
CA PRO A 256 -7.03 -0.58 -22.61
C PRO A 256 -7.02 0.65 -21.69
N LEU A 257 -6.78 1.85 -22.20
CA LEU A 257 -6.84 3.08 -21.39
C LEU A 257 -8.26 3.39 -20.91
N ALA A 258 -9.27 3.21 -21.76
CA ALA A 258 -10.68 3.36 -21.40
C ALA A 258 -11.10 2.31 -20.38
N ALA A 259 -10.71 1.04 -20.59
CA ALA A 259 -10.94 -0.02 -19.62
C ALA A 259 -10.30 0.31 -18.25
N PHE A 260 -9.07 0.83 -18.25
CA PHE A 260 -8.41 1.30 -17.03
C PHE A 260 -9.16 2.47 -16.38
N GLY A 261 -9.65 3.44 -17.16
CA GLY A 261 -10.50 4.52 -16.68
C GLY A 261 -11.77 4.01 -15.97
N VAL A 262 -12.44 3.00 -16.54
CA VAL A 262 -13.59 2.34 -15.89
C VAL A 262 -13.17 1.67 -14.58
N THR A 263 -12.03 0.98 -14.54
CA THR A 263 -11.49 0.42 -13.29
C THR A 263 -11.26 1.49 -12.23
N LEU A 264 -10.75 2.67 -12.60
CA LEU A 264 -10.55 3.79 -11.65
C LEU A 264 -11.88 4.34 -11.10
N VAL A 265 -12.88 4.51 -11.96
CA VAL A 265 -14.23 4.94 -11.54
C VAL A 265 -14.85 3.92 -10.59
N ASN A 266 -14.76 2.63 -10.92
CA ASN A 266 -15.24 1.54 -10.08
C ASN A 266 -14.47 1.43 -8.76
N LEU A 267 -13.16 1.70 -8.75
CA LEU A 267 -12.36 1.76 -7.54
C LEU A 267 -12.81 2.89 -6.62
N PHE A 268 -13.01 4.09 -7.17
CA PHE A 268 -13.52 5.21 -6.41
C PHE A 268 -14.90 4.90 -5.83
N GLY A 269 -15.82 4.39 -6.64
CA GLY A 269 -17.14 3.94 -6.19
C GLY A 269 -17.05 2.87 -5.10
N ALA A 270 -16.19 1.87 -5.28
CA ALA A 270 -15.97 0.83 -4.29
C ALA A 270 -15.46 1.42 -2.96
N LEU A 271 -14.49 2.33 -2.98
CA LEU A 271 -13.97 2.99 -1.77
C LEU A 271 -15.05 3.78 -1.02
N VAL A 272 -15.93 4.48 -1.74
CA VAL A 272 -17.06 5.25 -1.17
C VAL A 272 -18.12 4.30 -0.57
N PHE A 273 -18.54 3.29 -1.33
CA PHE A 273 -19.64 2.41 -0.92
C PHE A 273 -19.23 1.28 0.02
N PHE A 274 -17.93 0.96 0.15
CA PHE A 274 -17.46 -0.15 0.99
C PHE A 274 -17.89 -0.03 2.45
N ARG A 275 -18.01 1.21 2.96
CA ARG A 275 -18.44 1.47 4.34
C ARG A 275 -19.93 1.22 4.58
N TYR A 276 -20.74 1.25 3.53
CA TYR A 276 -22.18 1.03 3.60
C TYR A 276 -22.52 -0.42 3.26
N GLU A 277 -22.05 -0.90 2.11
CA GLU A 277 -22.37 -2.24 1.60
C GLU A 277 -21.18 -2.87 0.88
N LYS A 278 -20.57 -3.90 1.51
CA LYS A 278 -19.41 -4.61 0.97
C LYS A 278 -19.73 -5.31 -0.36
N LEU A 279 -20.96 -5.80 -0.52
CA LEU A 279 -21.39 -6.48 -1.74
C LEU A 279 -21.33 -5.54 -2.95
N VAL A 280 -21.84 -4.31 -2.81
CA VAL A 280 -21.82 -3.31 -3.88
C VAL A 280 -20.38 -3.00 -4.31
N ALA A 281 -19.48 -2.79 -3.36
CA ALA A 281 -18.08 -2.53 -3.65
C ALA A 281 -17.42 -3.70 -4.40
N ARG A 282 -17.71 -4.95 -4.02
CA ARG A 282 -17.20 -6.14 -4.71
C ARG A 282 -17.80 -6.30 -6.11
N MET A 283 -19.09 -5.99 -6.30
CA MET A 283 -19.72 -6.00 -7.63
C MET A 283 -19.09 -4.97 -8.57
N LEU A 284 -18.77 -3.77 -8.08
CA LEU A 284 -18.04 -2.76 -8.85
C LEU A 284 -16.65 -3.26 -9.27
N GLN A 285 -15.92 -3.91 -8.37
CA GLN A 285 -14.63 -4.53 -8.72
C GLN A 285 -14.78 -5.69 -9.71
N GLY A 286 -15.81 -6.52 -9.55
CA GLY A 286 -16.13 -7.59 -10.50
C GLY A 286 -16.45 -7.07 -11.89
N ALA A 287 -17.22 -5.98 -11.97
CA ALA A 287 -17.52 -5.30 -13.24
C ALA A 287 -16.23 -4.80 -13.92
N SER A 288 -15.25 -4.29 -13.17
CA SER A 288 -13.94 -3.91 -13.72
C SER A 288 -13.25 -5.09 -14.40
N VAL A 289 -13.25 -6.29 -13.78
CA VAL A 289 -12.65 -7.49 -14.40
C VAL A 289 -13.33 -7.83 -15.72
N VAL A 290 -14.67 -7.84 -15.75
CA VAL A 290 -15.45 -8.15 -16.96
C VAL A 290 -15.13 -7.15 -18.07
N VAL A 291 -15.12 -5.84 -17.77
CA VAL A 291 -14.77 -4.79 -18.74
C VAL A 291 -13.35 -5.00 -19.26
N GLN A 292 -12.39 -5.29 -18.40
CA GLN A 292 -11.00 -5.54 -18.81
C GLN A 292 -10.89 -6.74 -19.76
N ILE A 293 -11.61 -7.83 -19.49
CA ILE A 293 -11.65 -9.01 -20.37
C ILE A 293 -12.24 -8.65 -21.73
N LEU A 294 -13.37 -7.95 -21.78
CA LEU A 294 -14.02 -7.54 -23.04
C LEU A 294 -13.10 -6.67 -23.90
N PHE A 295 -12.42 -5.70 -23.30
CA PHE A 295 -11.46 -4.86 -24.01
C PHE A 295 -10.20 -5.62 -24.42
N CYS A 296 -9.75 -6.60 -23.63
CA CYS A 296 -8.65 -7.48 -24.02
C CYS A 296 -9.02 -8.34 -25.25
N VAL A 297 -10.25 -8.87 -25.29
CA VAL A 297 -10.77 -9.59 -26.48
C VAL A 297 -10.81 -8.66 -27.70
N ALA A 298 -11.26 -7.41 -27.54
CA ALA A 298 -11.25 -6.43 -28.64
C ALA A 298 -9.83 -6.17 -29.16
N VAL A 299 -8.85 -6.04 -28.26
CA VAL A 299 -7.42 -5.92 -28.62
C VAL A 299 -6.93 -7.13 -29.40
N ILE A 300 -7.26 -8.35 -28.97
CA ILE A 300 -6.88 -9.59 -29.66
C ILE A 300 -7.49 -9.64 -31.07
N MET A 301 -8.75 -9.24 -31.22
CA MET A 301 -9.41 -9.21 -32.54
C MET A 301 -8.74 -8.23 -33.50
N ILE A 302 -8.30 -7.07 -33.01
CA ILE A 302 -7.63 -6.06 -33.84
C ILE A 302 -6.24 -6.52 -34.27
N VAL A 303 -5.52 -7.20 -33.38
CA VAL A 303 -4.15 -7.63 -33.62
C VAL A 303 -4.07 -8.94 -34.41
N GLY A 304 -5.08 -9.81 -34.28
CA GLY A 304 -5.16 -11.09 -34.99
C GLY A 304 -5.85 -11.03 -36.35
N ALA A 305 -6.41 -9.88 -36.73
CA ALA A 305 -6.97 -9.60 -38.05
C ALA A 305 -5.89 -9.11 -39.02
#